data_AF-A0A920U688-F1
#
_entry.id   AF-A0A920U688-F1
#
_cell.length_a   1.000
_cell.length_b   1.000
_cell.length_c   1.000
_cell.angle_alpha   90.00
_cell.angle_beta   90.00
_cell.angle_gamma   90.00
#
_symmetry.space_group_name_H-M   'P 1'
#
loop_
_entity.id
_entity.type
_entity.pdbx_description
1 polymer ?
#
loop_
_entity_poly.entity_id
_entity_poly.type
_entity_poly.pdbx_seq_one_letter_code
_entity_poly.pdbx_strand_id
1 'polypeptide(L)'
;MTTKWSYKAEMISACNCDWGCPCNFNAKPTNGSCEGTWGIHITTGVCGDTTLDGLKLAWSAKWPGAVHEGGATAKLFIDETASEGQRSALENIFKGELGGMPWRS
;
A
#
# COMPACT_ATOMS: atom_id res chain seq x y z
N MET A 1 10.60 -20.86 -1.30
CA MET A 1 11.38 -19.61 -1.32
C MET A 1 10.43 -18.49 -1.70
N THR A 2 10.37 -17.42 -0.93
CA THR A 2 9.46 -16.30 -1.22
C THR A 2 10.05 -15.45 -2.34
N THR A 3 9.24 -15.11 -3.35
CA THR A 3 9.66 -14.25 -4.46
C THR A 3 10.13 -12.90 -3.93
N LYS A 4 11.37 -12.51 -4.27
CA LYS A 4 11.93 -11.22 -3.86
C LYS A 4 11.30 -10.09 -4.67
N TRP A 5 11.02 -8.99 -4.01
CA TRP A 5 10.48 -7.79 -4.63
C TRP A 5 11.06 -6.53 -3.97
N SER A 6 11.13 -5.45 -4.74
CA SER A 6 11.45 -4.11 -4.26
C SER A 6 11.01 -3.08 -5.30
N TYR A 7 10.66 -1.87 -4.85
CA TYR A 7 10.36 -0.77 -5.74
C TYR A 7 10.65 0.58 -5.10
N LYS A 8 10.87 1.59 -5.94
CA LYS A 8 10.89 3.02 -5.62
C LYS A 8 9.62 3.62 -6.19
N ALA A 9 8.97 4.47 -5.41
CA ALA A 9 7.75 5.10 -5.82
C ALA A 9 7.64 6.53 -5.27
N GLU A 10 6.92 7.34 -6.01
CA GLU A 10 6.35 8.59 -5.53
C GLU A 10 4.98 8.28 -4.94
N MET A 11 4.69 8.84 -3.77
CA MET A 11 3.46 8.54 -3.04
C MET A 11 2.81 9.83 -2.57
N ILE A 12 1.51 9.92 -2.81
CA ILE A 12 0.63 10.90 -2.17
C ILE A 12 -0.32 10.16 -1.24
N SER A 13 -0.65 10.76 -0.10
CA SER A 13 -1.57 10.16 0.85
C SER A 13 -2.55 11.19 1.40
N ALA A 14 -3.74 10.71 1.74
CA ALA A 14 -4.78 11.45 2.42
C ALA A 14 -5.22 10.65 3.67
N CYS A 15 -5.52 11.38 4.74
CA CYS A 15 -5.93 10.80 6.02
C CYS A 15 -7.11 11.61 6.59
N ASN A 16 -7.98 10.95 7.34
CA ASN A 16 -9.11 11.57 8.04
C ASN A 16 -8.75 12.26 9.37
N CYS A 17 -7.47 12.36 9.73
CA CYS A 17 -7.04 13.02 10.97
C CYS A 17 -6.84 14.53 10.78
N ASP A 18 -7.11 15.30 11.84
CA ASP A 18 -7.11 16.77 11.78
C ASP A 18 -5.75 17.38 11.40
N TRP A 19 -4.65 16.85 11.95
CA TRP A 19 -3.29 17.37 11.73
C TRP A 19 -2.27 16.25 11.70
N GLY A 20 -1.66 16.04 10.53
CA GLY A 20 -0.78 14.90 10.30
C GLY A 20 -1.50 13.57 10.53
N CYS A 21 -0.78 12.46 10.37
CA CYS A 21 -1.31 11.13 10.67
C CYS A 21 -0.64 10.60 11.95
N PRO A 22 -1.30 10.67 13.12
CA PRO A 22 -0.75 10.15 14.38
C PRO A 22 -0.38 8.66 14.30
N CYS A 23 -1.08 7.89 13.46
CA CYS A 23 -0.84 6.47 13.24
C CYS A 23 0.60 6.18 12.75
N ASN A 24 1.26 7.13 12.07
CA ASN A 24 2.66 6.99 11.66
C ASN A 24 3.63 6.87 12.86
N PHE A 25 3.21 7.33 14.03
CA PHE A 25 3.95 7.27 15.28
C PHE A 25 3.32 6.28 16.27
N ASN A 26 2.50 5.35 15.76
CA ASN A 26 1.71 4.39 16.56
C ASN A 26 0.72 5.04 17.56
N ALA A 27 0.38 6.31 17.37
CA ALA A 27 -0.67 6.95 18.15
C ALA A 27 -2.07 6.61 17.59
N LYS A 28 -3.10 6.88 18.39
CA LYS A 28 -4.50 6.66 18.01
C LYS A 28 -4.96 7.70 16.98
N PRO A 29 -5.87 7.34 16.05
CA PRO A 29 -6.46 8.29 15.12
C PRO A 29 -7.32 9.31 15.86
N THR A 30 -7.38 10.54 15.36
CA THR A 30 -8.10 11.65 16.01
C THR A 30 -9.58 11.35 16.21
N ASN A 31 -10.21 10.72 15.21
CA ASN A 31 -11.66 10.52 15.15
C ASN A 31 -12.10 9.11 15.61
N GLY A 32 -11.22 8.37 16.29
CA GLY A 32 -11.49 7.01 16.78
C GLY A 32 -11.37 5.92 15.71
N SER A 33 -11.66 6.22 14.44
CA SER A 33 -11.38 5.35 13.28
C SER A 33 -10.29 5.94 12.39
N CYS A 34 -9.55 5.07 11.70
CA CYS A 34 -8.57 5.48 10.69
C CYS A 34 -9.13 5.22 9.29
N GLU A 35 -9.14 6.25 8.45
CA GLU A 35 -9.45 6.14 7.03
C GLU A 35 -8.33 6.82 6.26
N GLY A 36 -7.75 6.08 5.31
CA GLY A 36 -6.61 6.55 4.53
C GLY A 36 -6.67 6.08 3.09
N THR A 37 -6.14 6.94 2.21
CA THR A 37 -5.96 6.63 0.80
C THR A 37 -4.55 7.01 0.38
N TRP A 38 -3.92 6.17 -0.43
CA TRP A 38 -2.59 6.37 -0.98
C TRP A 38 -2.65 6.22 -2.49
N GLY A 39 -2.12 7.21 -3.21
CA GLY A 39 -1.82 7.12 -4.63
C GLY A 39 -0.32 6.90 -4.79
N ILE A 40 0.05 5.87 -5.53
CA ILE A 40 1.43 5.40 -5.66
C ILE A 40 1.77 5.32 -7.15
N HIS A 41 2.87 5.95 -7.54
CA HIS A 41 3.46 5.85 -8.86
C HIS A 41 4.83 5.19 -8.73
N ILE A 42 4.96 3.96 -9.24
CA ILE A 42 6.21 3.20 -9.18
C ILE A 42 7.16 3.78 -10.23
N THR A 43 8.24 4.41 -9.79
CA THR A 43 9.27 4.94 -10.69
C THR A 43 10.17 3.83 -11.21
N THR A 44 10.53 2.89 -10.35
CA THR A 44 11.32 1.69 -10.70
C THR A 44 10.97 0.54 -9.75
N GLY A 45 10.72 -0.68 -10.23
CA GLY A 45 10.42 -1.81 -9.37
C GLY A 45 10.47 -3.17 -10.05
N VAL A 46 10.68 -4.21 -9.24
CA VAL A 46 10.76 -5.59 -9.69
C VAL A 46 10.11 -6.52 -8.67
N CYS A 47 9.45 -7.57 -9.16
CA CYS A 47 8.94 -8.68 -8.38
C CYS A 47 9.27 -10.00 -9.10
N GLY A 48 10.28 -10.72 -8.60
CA GLY A 48 10.85 -11.87 -9.33
C GLY A 48 11.40 -11.41 -10.68
N ASP A 49 10.84 -11.95 -11.77
CA ASP A 49 11.20 -11.59 -13.14
C ASP A 49 10.24 -10.55 -13.76
N THR A 50 9.29 -10.02 -12.98
CA THR A 50 8.27 -9.06 -13.45
C THR A 50 8.70 -7.63 -13.13
N THR A 51 8.82 -6.77 -14.15
CA THR A 51 9.01 -5.32 -13.97
C THR A 51 7.70 -4.65 -13.55
N LEU A 52 7.79 -3.69 -12.63
CA LEU A 52 6.69 -2.88 -12.15
C LEU A 52 6.84 -1.39 -12.53
N ASP A 53 7.82 -1.07 -13.38
CA ASP A 53 8.17 0.30 -13.74
C ASP A 53 7.00 1.06 -14.37
N GLY A 54 6.78 2.29 -13.92
CA GLY A 54 5.76 3.20 -14.44
C GLY A 54 4.32 2.87 -14.03
N LEU A 55 4.08 1.75 -13.34
CA LEU A 55 2.75 1.37 -12.90
C LEU A 55 2.24 2.30 -11.80
N LYS A 56 0.94 2.57 -11.85
CA LYS A 56 0.23 3.33 -10.83
C LYS A 56 -0.69 2.40 -10.06
N LEU A 57 -0.84 2.68 -8.78
CA LEU A 57 -1.81 1.99 -7.96
C LEU A 57 -2.35 2.93 -6.91
N ALA A 58 -3.58 2.68 -6.49
CA ALA A 58 -4.16 3.36 -5.36
C ALA A 58 -4.61 2.32 -4.33
N TRP A 59 -4.46 2.66 -3.07
CA TRP A 59 -4.90 1.82 -1.97
C TRP A 59 -5.74 2.66 -1.03
N SER A 60 -6.91 2.16 -0.65
CA SER A 60 -7.76 2.81 0.34
C SER A 60 -8.14 1.82 1.40
N ALA A 61 -8.06 2.22 2.66
CA ALA A 61 -8.31 1.35 3.78
C ALA A 61 -9.00 2.07 4.94
N LYS A 62 -9.82 1.31 5.64
CA LYS A 62 -10.54 1.72 6.83
C LYS A 62 -10.25 0.76 7.97
N TRP A 63 -9.89 1.31 9.13
CA TRP A 63 -9.76 0.60 10.39
C TRP A 63 -10.79 1.12 11.39
N PRO A 64 -11.39 0.23 12.20
CA PRO A 64 -12.29 0.65 13.28
C PRO A 64 -11.57 1.38 14.42
N GLY A 65 -10.25 1.24 14.51
CA GLY A 65 -9.40 1.79 15.56
C GLY A 65 -8.01 2.18 15.04
N ALA A 66 -6.98 2.03 15.87
CA ALA A 66 -5.61 2.31 15.46
C ALA A 66 -5.10 1.27 14.44
N VAL A 67 -4.28 1.71 13.47
CA VAL A 67 -3.80 0.83 12.38
C VAL A 67 -3.11 -0.43 12.89
N HIS A 68 -2.36 -0.31 14.00
CA HIS A 68 -1.64 -1.43 14.62
C HIS A 68 -2.53 -2.43 15.36
N GLU A 69 -3.80 -2.08 15.63
CA GLU A 69 -4.79 -2.98 16.23
C GLU A 69 -5.43 -3.93 15.19
N GLY A 70 -5.19 -3.67 13.89
CA GLY A 70 -5.69 -4.51 12.80
C GLY A 70 -7.18 -4.29 12.48
N GLY A 71 -7.80 -5.27 11.82
CA GLY A 71 -9.21 -5.18 11.41
C GLY A 71 -9.46 -4.27 10.19
N ALA A 72 -8.44 -4.06 9.36
CA ALA A 72 -8.56 -3.24 8.16
C ALA A 72 -9.54 -3.85 7.15
N THR A 73 -10.42 -3.03 6.58
CA THR A 73 -11.03 -3.31 5.28
C THR A 73 -10.36 -2.44 4.23
N ALA A 74 -9.82 -3.06 3.19
CA ALA A 74 -9.04 -2.35 2.19
C ALA A 74 -9.47 -2.68 0.75
N LYS A 75 -9.23 -1.73 -0.15
CA LYS A 75 -9.34 -1.91 -1.60
C LYS A 75 -8.05 -1.46 -2.27
N LEU A 76 -7.57 -2.30 -3.17
CA LEU A 76 -6.43 -2.02 -4.04
C LEU A 76 -6.96 -1.76 -5.46
N PHE A 77 -6.52 -0.66 -6.04
CA PHE A 77 -6.76 -0.27 -7.41
C PHE A 77 -5.43 -0.33 -8.14
N ILE A 78 -5.38 -1.05 -9.24
CA ILE A 78 -4.18 -1.24 -10.04
C ILE A 78 -4.44 -0.63 -11.42
N ASP A 79 -3.43 0.04 -11.97
CA ASP A 79 -3.46 0.57 -13.34
C ASP A 79 -4.06 -0.45 -14.32
N GLU A 80 -4.93 0.02 -15.20
CA GLU A 80 -5.52 -0.82 -16.24
C GLU A 80 -4.48 -1.31 -17.26
N THR A 81 -3.37 -0.58 -17.40
CA THR A 81 -2.26 -0.94 -18.28
C THR A 81 -1.39 -2.06 -17.73
N ALA A 82 -1.60 -2.47 -16.46
CA ALA A 82 -0.87 -3.57 -15.87
C ALA A 82 -1.25 -4.90 -16.54
N SER A 83 -0.24 -5.64 -17.00
CA SER A 83 -0.40 -7.04 -17.43
C SER A 83 -0.90 -7.93 -16.29
N GLU A 84 -1.42 -9.11 -16.62
CA GLU A 84 -1.88 -10.09 -15.62
C GLU A 84 -0.76 -10.47 -14.62
N GLY A 85 0.47 -10.65 -15.11
CA GLY A 85 1.62 -10.95 -14.25
C GLY A 85 1.95 -9.80 -13.29
N GLN A 86 1.92 -8.56 -13.77
CA GLN A 86 2.13 -7.37 -12.93
C GLN A 86 1.02 -7.19 -11.91
N ARG A 87 -0.23 -7.40 -12.32
CA ARG A 87 -1.39 -7.32 -11.41
C ARG A 87 -1.27 -8.37 -10.31
N SER A 88 -0.98 -9.62 -10.66
CA SER A 88 -0.78 -10.69 -9.68
C SER A 88 0.38 -10.38 -8.73
N ALA A 89 1.50 -9.87 -9.24
CA ALA A 89 2.64 -9.45 -8.43
C ALA A 89 2.24 -8.38 -7.40
N LEU A 90 1.58 -7.30 -7.85
CA LEU A 90 1.12 -6.22 -6.97
C LEU A 90 0.09 -6.70 -5.94
N GLU A 91 -0.86 -7.55 -6.34
CA GLU A 91 -1.82 -8.14 -5.41
C GLU A 91 -1.13 -8.95 -4.31
N ASN A 92 -0.16 -9.80 -4.67
CA ASN A 92 0.53 -10.65 -3.70
C ASN A 92 1.44 -9.82 -2.75
N ILE A 93 2.03 -8.72 -3.25
CA ILE A 93 2.76 -7.75 -2.40
C ILE A 93 1.80 -7.12 -1.38
N PHE A 94 0.66 -6.60 -1.82
CA PHE A 94 -0.29 -5.88 -0.94
C PHE A 94 -1.08 -6.80 -0.01
N LYS A 95 -1.26 -8.08 -0.35
CA LYS A 95 -1.78 -9.11 0.57
C LYS A 95 -0.74 -9.57 1.60
N GLY A 96 0.54 -9.21 1.42
CA GLY A 96 1.63 -9.63 2.28
C GLY A 96 2.10 -11.07 2.04
N GLU A 97 1.63 -11.73 0.98
CA GLU A 97 1.98 -13.12 0.65
C GLU A 97 3.46 -13.28 0.28
N LEU A 98 4.07 -12.22 -0.26
CA LEU A 98 5.50 -12.18 -0.58
C LEU A 98 6.38 -11.70 0.58
N GLY A 99 5.79 -11.45 1.76
CA GLY A 99 6.49 -10.89 2.91
C GLY A 99 6.98 -9.45 2.70
N GLY A 100 7.41 -8.82 3.80
CA GLY A 100 7.72 -7.39 3.81
C GLY A 100 6.47 -6.52 3.97
N MET A 101 6.66 -5.21 4.12
CA MET A 101 5.56 -4.24 4.12
C MET A 101 5.64 -3.43 2.84
N PRO A 102 4.55 -3.26 2.08
CA PRO A 102 4.54 -2.52 0.80
C PRO A 102 5.14 -1.11 0.90
N TRP A 103 5.08 -0.49 2.07
CA TRP A 103 5.53 0.87 2.33
C TRP A 103 6.89 0.96 3.05
N ARG A 104 7.62 -0.15 3.23
CA ARG A 104 8.96 -0.10 3.80
C ARG A 104 9.94 0.36 2.72
N SER A 105 10.53 1.53 2.93
CA SER A 105 11.66 2.07 2.14
C SER A 105 12.89 1.18 2.22
#